data_AF-A0A437QFM0-F1
#
_entry.id   AF-A0A437QFM0-F1
#
_cell.length_a   1.000
_cell.length_b   1.000
_cell.length_c   1.000
_cell.angle_alpha   90.00
_cell.angle_beta   90.00
_cell.angle_gamma   90.00
#
_symmetry.space_group_name_H-M   'P 1'
#
loop_
_entity.id
_entity.type
_entity.pdbx_description
1 polymer ?
#
loop_
_entity_poly.entity_id
_entity_poly.type
_entity_poly.pdbx_seq_one_letter_code
_entity_poly.pdbx_strand_id
1 'polypeptide(L)'
;MLGKLFGKKKEPKQLEAKVSDMEFLGDLEGNGVSALRFEVGKILRKFPQVKNAYFSKLKYKTEEKYRIALVIDASEASNELGRELAEQCAGISPMDVMFTNSCSKTLLSDIAAKSEPLFSDTNLLFECPIVVSRGTNQEMPQEWKGAILCYYVAAPDYESALLRVVDDLKSDGYKYENVHDGKVSQLDPAVWWEKYIMEKWSAYSNHFPSQEDIQVLVATGGIHKGPTLGWENDAANT
;
A
#
# COMPACT_ATOMS: atom_id res chain seq x y z
N MET A 1 14.88 -24.79 27.09
CA MET A 1 13.49 -24.29 27.24
C MET A 1 13.35 -22.97 26.47
N LEU A 2 13.12 -23.01 25.16
CA LEU A 2 12.95 -21.78 24.34
C LEU A 2 11.94 -22.05 23.22
N GLY A 3 10.68 -22.31 23.59
CA GLY A 3 9.63 -22.72 22.65
C GLY A 3 8.30 -22.00 22.80
N LYS A 4 8.26 -20.78 23.35
CA LYS A 4 6.99 -20.10 23.69
C LYS A 4 6.98 -18.58 23.47
N LEU A 5 7.47 -18.09 22.33
CA LEU A 5 7.38 -16.65 22.00
C LEU A 5 6.71 -16.31 20.66
N PHE A 6 6.24 -17.30 19.91
CA PHE A 6 5.33 -17.05 18.79
C PHE A 6 3.93 -17.43 19.22
N GLY A 7 3.10 -16.42 19.50
CA GLY A 7 1.68 -16.62 19.74
C GLY A 7 1.09 -17.40 18.58
N LYS A 8 0.38 -18.51 18.87
CA LYS A 8 -0.29 -19.29 17.82
C LYS A 8 -1.18 -18.35 17.01
N LYS A 9 -1.00 -18.35 15.69
CA LYS A 9 -1.90 -17.69 14.73
C LYS A 9 -3.31 -18.18 15.07
N LYS A 10 -4.20 -17.31 15.55
CA LYS A 10 -5.59 -17.69 15.80
C LYS A 10 -6.21 -18.02 14.46
N GLU A 11 -6.76 -19.22 14.34
CA GLU A 11 -7.48 -19.62 13.13
C GLU A 11 -8.63 -18.65 12.85
N PRO A 12 -8.90 -18.33 11.58
CA PRO A 12 -10.05 -17.53 11.21
C PRO A 12 -11.34 -18.14 11.79
N LYS A 13 -12.14 -17.31 12.45
CA LYS A 13 -13.45 -17.73 12.94
C LYS A 13 -14.50 -17.30 11.93
N GLN A 14 -15.33 -18.24 11.50
CA GLN A 14 -16.52 -17.91 10.74
C GLN A 14 -17.49 -17.15 11.64
N LEU A 15 -17.90 -15.96 11.21
CA LEU A 15 -18.90 -15.15 11.87
C LEU A 15 -20.20 -15.24 11.09
N GLU A 16 -21.26 -15.73 11.73
CA GLU A 16 -22.60 -15.64 11.20
C GLU A 16 -23.27 -14.38 11.77
N ALA A 17 -23.41 -13.36 10.93
CA ALA A 17 -24.13 -12.14 11.27
C ALA A 17 -25.08 -11.78 10.13
N LYS A 18 -26.28 -11.30 10.47
CA LYS A 18 -27.22 -10.84 9.45
C LYS A 18 -26.68 -9.56 8.84
N VAL A 19 -26.73 -9.46 7.51
CA VAL A 19 -26.34 -8.24 6.78
C VAL A 19 -27.09 -7.01 7.30
N SER A 20 -28.34 -7.18 7.76
CA SER A 20 -29.14 -6.10 8.36
C SER A 20 -28.54 -5.48 9.63
N ASP A 21 -27.57 -6.15 10.27
CA ASP A 21 -26.91 -5.72 11.50
C ASP A 21 -25.50 -5.15 11.25
N MET A 22 -25.13 -5.01 9.98
CA MET A 22 -23.87 -4.46 9.50
C MET A 22 -24.09 -3.08 8.87
N GLU A 23 -23.23 -2.14 9.19
CA GLU A 23 -23.19 -0.81 8.57
C GLU A 23 -21.79 -0.55 8.00
N PHE A 24 -21.72 -0.26 6.70
CA PHE A 24 -20.48 0.06 6.00
C PHE A 24 -20.33 1.59 5.88
N LEU A 25 -19.23 2.11 6.41
CA LEU A 25 -19.03 3.53 6.66
C LEU A 25 -18.06 4.19 5.69
N GLY A 26 -17.63 3.46 4.66
CA GLY A 26 -16.67 3.92 3.65
C GLY A 26 -15.25 3.49 3.93
N ASP A 27 -14.32 4.02 3.15
CA ASP A 27 -12.92 3.57 3.11
C ASP A 27 -12.18 3.74 4.45
N LEU A 28 -11.07 3.03 4.55
CA LEU A 28 -10.11 3.17 5.63
C LEU A 28 -9.30 4.47 5.46
N GLU A 29 -9.00 5.10 6.59
CA GLU A 29 -8.19 6.31 6.64
C GLU A 29 -7.09 6.13 7.71
N GLY A 30 -5.99 6.85 7.53
CA GLY A 30 -4.91 6.93 8.51
C GLY A 30 -3.66 6.14 8.16
N ASN A 31 -2.71 6.17 9.10
CA ASN A 31 -1.38 5.61 8.91
C ASN A 31 -1.45 4.09 8.75
N GLY A 32 -0.71 3.55 7.76
CA GLY A 32 -0.62 2.11 7.51
C GLY A 32 -1.67 1.54 6.56
N VAL A 33 -2.66 2.32 6.11
CA VAL A 33 -3.65 1.85 5.12
C VAL A 33 -2.97 1.44 3.81
N SER A 34 -1.99 2.20 3.33
CA SER A 34 -1.24 1.84 2.12
C SER A 34 -0.45 0.53 2.29
N ALA A 35 0.15 0.30 3.45
CA ALA A 35 0.84 -0.96 3.75
C ALA A 35 -0.13 -2.14 3.82
N LEU A 36 -1.29 -1.95 4.46
CA LEU A 36 -2.37 -2.95 4.48
C LEU A 36 -2.84 -3.30 3.06
N ARG A 37 -3.09 -2.29 2.22
CA ARG A 37 -3.50 -2.47 0.82
C ARG A 37 -2.46 -3.25 0.02
N PHE A 38 -1.19 -2.91 0.20
CA PHE A 38 -0.09 -3.61 -0.45
C PHE A 38 0.00 -5.10 -0.04
N GLU A 39 0.04 -5.39 1.26
CA GLU A 39 0.17 -6.77 1.77
C GLU A 39 -1.02 -7.66 1.40
N VAL A 40 -2.24 -7.13 1.52
CA VAL A 40 -3.44 -7.87 1.08
C VAL A 40 -3.46 -8.00 -0.45
N GLY A 41 -3.04 -6.98 -1.18
CA GLY A 41 -2.92 -7.03 -2.64
C GLY A 41 -1.98 -8.16 -3.11
N LYS A 42 -0.84 -8.35 -2.42
CA LYS A 42 0.10 -9.45 -2.68
C LYS A 42 -0.54 -10.82 -2.49
N ILE A 43 -1.38 -10.97 -1.48
CA ILE A 43 -2.11 -12.21 -1.22
C ILE A 43 -3.14 -12.44 -2.33
N LEU A 44 -4.03 -11.47 -2.54
CA LEU A 44 -5.17 -11.62 -3.44
C LEU A 44 -4.74 -11.87 -4.89
N ARG A 45 -3.62 -11.31 -5.35
CA ARG A 45 -3.09 -11.58 -6.69
C ARG A 45 -2.64 -13.02 -6.94
N LYS A 46 -2.42 -13.82 -5.88
CA LYS A 46 -2.13 -15.26 -6.02
C LYS A 46 -3.38 -16.08 -6.38
N PHE A 47 -4.56 -15.48 -6.26
CA PHE A 47 -5.84 -16.14 -6.51
C PHE A 47 -6.45 -15.62 -7.82
N PRO A 48 -6.34 -16.38 -8.93
CA PRO A 48 -6.83 -15.94 -10.23
C PRO A 48 -8.36 -15.74 -10.28
N GLN A 49 -9.11 -16.29 -9.31
CA GLN A 49 -10.54 -16.09 -9.17
C GLN A 49 -10.88 -14.68 -8.64
N VAL A 50 -9.96 -14.01 -7.96
CA VAL A 50 -10.17 -12.68 -7.37
C VAL A 50 -10.01 -11.62 -8.45
N LYS A 51 -11.08 -10.86 -8.70
CA LYS A 51 -11.11 -9.77 -9.68
C LYS A 51 -10.72 -8.44 -9.04
N ASN A 52 -11.27 -8.17 -7.88
CA ASN A 52 -10.98 -6.97 -7.09
C ASN A 52 -11.35 -7.19 -5.62
N ALA A 53 -11.11 -6.20 -4.78
CA ALA A 53 -11.59 -6.16 -3.41
C ALA A 53 -11.81 -4.71 -2.97
N TYR A 54 -12.47 -4.53 -1.83
CA TYR A 54 -12.68 -3.23 -1.19
C TYR A 54 -12.35 -3.37 0.28
N PHE A 55 -11.71 -2.35 0.83
CA PHE A 55 -11.67 -2.18 2.27
C PHE A 55 -12.80 -1.26 2.71
N SER A 56 -13.39 -1.53 3.87
CA SER A 56 -14.39 -0.63 4.43
C SER A 56 -14.40 -0.69 5.95
N LYS A 57 -14.72 0.45 6.57
CA LYS A 57 -15.04 0.55 8.00
C LYS A 57 -16.40 -0.11 8.23
N LEU A 58 -16.43 -1.17 9.04
CA LEU A 58 -17.62 -1.96 9.34
C LEU A 58 -18.05 -1.76 10.79
N LYS A 59 -19.30 -1.36 11.00
CA LYS A 59 -19.95 -1.36 12.33
C LYS A 59 -20.92 -2.52 12.43
N TYR A 60 -20.77 -3.34 13.47
CA TYR A 60 -21.83 -4.23 13.91
C TYR A 60 -22.70 -3.50 14.93
N LYS A 61 -24.03 -3.62 14.84
CA LYS A 61 -24.95 -2.98 15.82
C LYS A 61 -24.66 -3.39 17.27
N THR A 62 -24.10 -4.58 17.48
CA THR A 62 -23.78 -5.13 18.80
C THR A 62 -22.42 -4.67 19.33
N GLU A 63 -21.65 -3.90 18.56
CA GLU A 63 -20.29 -3.50 18.89
C GLU A 63 -20.14 -1.97 18.90
N GLU A 64 -19.39 -1.45 19.87
CA GLU A 64 -19.10 -0.01 19.95
C GLU A 64 -18.01 0.42 18.96
N LYS A 65 -17.11 -0.51 18.59
CA LYS A 65 -15.95 -0.25 17.73
C LYS A 65 -16.21 -0.70 16.31
N TYR A 66 -15.62 0.04 15.38
CA TYR A 66 -15.58 -0.36 13.99
C TYR A 66 -14.49 -1.42 13.77
N ARG A 67 -14.72 -2.29 12.78
CA ARG A 67 -13.79 -3.29 12.28
C ARG A 67 -13.41 -2.97 10.84
N ILE A 68 -12.41 -3.69 10.32
CA ILE A 68 -12.05 -3.66 8.91
C ILE A 68 -12.79 -4.78 8.20
N ALA A 69 -13.58 -4.45 7.18
CA ALA A 69 -14.11 -5.42 6.24
C ALA A 69 -13.21 -5.48 5.00
N LEU A 70 -12.87 -6.70 4.57
CA LEU A 70 -12.29 -6.99 3.26
C LEU A 70 -13.37 -7.65 2.40
N VAL A 71 -13.95 -6.89 1.48
CA VAL A 71 -15.04 -7.33 0.61
C VAL A 71 -14.45 -7.71 -0.75
N ILE A 72 -14.46 -9.00 -1.07
CA ILE A 72 -13.75 -9.58 -2.21
C ILE A 72 -14.72 -9.84 -3.35
N ASP A 73 -14.40 -9.30 -4.53
CA ASP A 73 -15.06 -9.65 -5.77
C ASP A 73 -14.33 -10.81 -6.45
N ALA A 74 -14.99 -11.96 -6.53
CA ALA A 74 -14.42 -13.18 -7.10
C ALA A 74 -15.40 -13.82 -8.10
N SER A 75 -14.87 -14.44 -9.17
CA SER A 75 -15.68 -15.16 -10.15
C SER A 75 -16.40 -16.37 -9.56
N GLU A 76 -15.78 -17.04 -8.58
CA GLU A 76 -16.28 -18.26 -7.96
C GLU A 76 -16.00 -18.21 -6.45
N ALA A 77 -16.88 -17.60 -5.67
CA ALA A 77 -16.72 -17.61 -4.23
C ALA A 77 -17.20 -18.94 -3.64
N SER A 78 -16.37 -19.54 -2.79
CA SER A 78 -16.68 -20.74 -2.02
C SER A 78 -16.23 -20.57 -0.57
N ASN A 79 -16.79 -21.37 0.34
CA ASN A 79 -16.33 -21.38 1.74
C ASN A 79 -14.84 -21.77 1.84
N GLU A 80 -14.37 -22.64 0.95
CA GLU A 80 -12.96 -23.06 0.90
C GLU A 80 -12.05 -21.90 0.50
N LEU A 81 -12.39 -21.17 -0.57
CA LEU A 81 -11.65 -19.97 -0.99
C LEU A 81 -11.66 -18.91 0.12
N GLY A 82 -12.81 -18.69 0.76
CA GLY A 82 -12.94 -17.75 1.88
C GLY A 82 -12.03 -18.10 3.05
N ARG A 83 -11.98 -19.39 3.42
CA ARG A 83 -11.08 -19.89 4.48
C ARG A 83 -9.62 -19.69 4.10
N GLU A 84 -9.22 -20.08 2.91
CA GLU A 84 -7.82 -19.97 2.45
C GLU A 84 -7.36 -18.50 2.44
N LEU A 85 -8.19 -17.60 1.89
CA LEU A 85 -7.94 -16.16 1.90
C LEU A 85 -7.82 -15.61 3.32
N ALA A 86 -8.72 -16.00 4.22
CA ALA A 86 -8.66 -15.57 5.62
C ALA A 86 -7.40 -16.10 6.33
N GLU A 87 -6.95 -17.33 6.04
CA GLU A 87 -5.72 -17.91 6.60
C GLU A 87 -4.46 -17.19 6.11
N GLN A 88 -4.42 -16.82 4.83
CA GLN A 88 -3.31 -16.06 4.24
C GLN A 88 -3.29 -14.63 4.81
N CYS A 89 -4.44 -13.96 4.91
CA CYS A 89 -4.55 -12.61 5.47
C CYS A 89 -4.36 -12.57 7.00
N ALA A 90 -4.49 -13.71 7.69
CA ALA A 90 -4.32 -13.76 9.13
C ALA A 90 -2.92 -13.24 9.51
N GLY A 91 -2.87 -12.38 10.53
CA GLY A 91 -1.63 -11.78 11.02
C GLY A 91 -1.24 -10.45 10.38
N ILE A 92 -1.90 -10.02 9.29
CA ILE A 92 -1.72 -8.66 8.75
C ILE A 92 -2.46 -7.65 9.63
N SER A 93 -3.78 -7.80 9.71
CA SER A 93 -4.66 -6.99 10.55
C SER A 93 -5.94 -7.78 10.86
N PRO A 94 -6.57 -7.59 12.03
CA PRO A 94 -7.90 -8.14 12.27
C PRO A 94 -8.90 -7.58 11.25
N MET A 95 -9.42 -8.45 10.40
CA MET A 95 -10.39 -8.09 9.36
C MET A 95 -11.44 -9.17 9.16
N ASP A 96 -12.65 -8.75 8.83
CA ASP A 96 -13.75 -9.62 8.46
C ASP A 96 -13.76 -9.78 6.93
N VAL A 97 -13.54 -11.01 6.46
CA VAL A 97 -13.49 -11.33 5.01
C VAL A 97 -14.89 -11.70 4.52
N MET A 98 -15.33 -11.04 3.46
CA MET A 98 -16.66 -11.21 2.88
C MET A 98 -16.56 -11.28 1.35
N PHE A 99 -17.51 -11.93 0.69
CA PHE A 99 -17.59 -11.94 -0.77
C PHE A 99 -18.75 -11.11 -1.28
N THR A 100 -18.56 -10.47 -2.43
CA THR A 100 -19.59 -9.63 -3.06
C THR A 100 -20.86 -10.42 -3.37
N ASN A 101 -20.75 -11.69 -3.76
CA ASN A 101 -21.90 -12.56 -4.06
C ASN A 101 -22.79 -12.86 -2.83
N SER A 102 -22.29 -12.61 -1.62
CA SER A 102 -23.02 -12.78 -0.36
C SER A 102 -23.70 -11.48 0.10
N CYS A 103 -23.48 -10.38 -0.63
CA CYS A 103 -24.03 -9.06 -0.34
C CYS A 103 -25.24 -8.74 -1.25
N SER A 104 -26.17 -7.93 -0.76
CA SER A 104 -27.25 -7.42 -1.61
C SER A 104 -26.72 -6.41 -2.63
N LYS A 105 -27.39 -6.25 -3.78
CA LYS A 105 -27.00 -5.27 -4.80
C LYS A 105 -26.92 -3.84 -4.27
N THR A 106 -27.86 -3.45 -3.41
CA THR A 106 -27.87 -2.13 -2.77
C THR A 106 -26.63 -1.93 -1.90
N LEU A 107 -26.29 -2.93 -1.08
CA LEU A 107 -25.09 -2.86 -0.24
C LEU A 107 -23.80 -2.77 -1.07
N LEU A 108 -23.71 -3.54 -2.15
CA LEU A 108 -22.55 -3.47 -3.06
C LEU A 108 -22.41 -2.09 -3.69
N SER A 109 -23.53 -1.49 -4.13
CA SER A 109 -23.53 -0.13 -4.67
C SER A 109 -23.07 0.88 -3.62
N ASP A 110 -23.49 0.73 -2.36
CA ASP A 110 -23.08 1.63 -1.28
C ASP A 110 -21.60 1.49 -0.94
N ILE A 111 -21.06 0.27 -0.93
CA ILE A 111 -19.63 0.02 -0.70
C ILE A 111 -18.79 0.65 -1.81
N ALA A 112 -19.15 0.39 -3.08
CA ALA A 112 -18.44 0.92 -4.24
C ALA A 112 -18.52 2.45 -4.35
N ALA A 113 -19.58 3.08 -3.83
CA ALA A 113 -19.72 4.54 -3.81
C ALA A 113 -18.91 5.22 -2.69
N LYS A 114 -18.45 4.47 -1.68
CA LYS A 114 -17.80 5.03 -0.48
C LYS A 114 -16.40 4.49 -0.21
N SER A 115 -15.93 3.53 -0.99
CA SER A 115 -14.66 2.85 -0.78
C SER A 115 -13.96 2.62 -2.10
N GLU A 116 -12.65 2.88 -2.15
CA GLU A 116 -11.88 2.72 -3.36
C GLU A 116 -11.57 1.23 -3.62
N PRO A 117 -11.65 0.77 -4.89
CA PRO A 117 -11.24 -0.58 -5.23
C PRO A 117 -9.77 -0.80 -4.85
N LEU A 118 -9.44 -1.99 -4.37
CA LEU A 118 -8.08 -2.36 -3.99
C LEU A 118 -7.15 -2.33 -5.20
N PHE A 119 -7.62 -2.84 -6.34
CA PHE A 119 -6.89 -2.83 -7.60
C PHE A 119 -7.47 -1.78 -8.53
N SER A 120 -6.60 -0.89 -9.00
CA SER A 120 -6.87 0.08 -10.06
C SER A 120 -6.04 -0.25 -11.29
N ASP A 121 -6.67 -0.14 -12.46
CA ASP A 121 -6.04 -0.24 -13.79
C ASP A 121 -5.65 1.14 -14.35
N THR A 122 -6.00 2.22 -13.67
CA THR A 122 -5.68 3.59 -14.10
C THR A 122 -4.33 4.08 -13.60
N ASN A 123 -3.72 3.36 -12.63
CA ASN A 123 -2.43 3.75 -12.08
C ASN A 123 -1.29 3.47 -13.06
N LEU A 124 -0.45 4.48 -13.23
CA LEU A 124 0.85 4.43 -13.87
C LEU A 124 1.95 4.49 -12.82
N LEU A 125 3.17 4.04 -13.16
CA LEU A 125 4.33 4.14 -12.28
C LEU A 125 5.15 5.38 -12.62
N PHE A 126 5.46 6.20 -11.62
CA PHE A 126 6.30 7.40 -11.78
C PHE A 126 7.54 7.33 -10.89
N GLU A 127 8.69 7.71 -11.44
CA GLU A 127 9.91 8.05 -10.70
C GLU A 127 9.91 9.56 -10.43
N CYS A 128 9.84 9.92 -9.15
CA CYS A 128 9.80 11.27 -8.64
C CYS A 128 11.07 11.54 -7.80
N PRO A 129 12.17 12.01 -8.41
CA PRO A 129 13.38 12.35 -7.68
C PRO A 129 13.21 13.72 -7.02
N ILE A 130 13.15 13.77 -5.70
CA ILE A 130 12.88 15.01 -4.95
C ILE A 130 14.11 15.48 -4.19
N VAL A 131 14.47 16.74 -4.42
CA VAL A 131 15.47 17.46 -3.63
C VAL A 131 14.82 17.92 -2.32
N VAL A 132 15.42 17.49 -1.22
CA VAL A 132 14.97 17.82 0.14
C VAL A 132 16.10 18.39 0.98
N SER A 133 15.71 19.21 1.96
CA SER A 133 16.54 19.53 3.12
C SER A 133 15.97 18.88 4.38
N ARG A 134 16.77 18.86 5.45
CA ARG A 134 16.45 18.16 6.70
C ARG A 134 15.07 18.49 7.26
N GLY A 135 14.68 19.77 7.29
CA GLY A 135 13.47 20.18 8.01
C GLY A 135 13.51 19.73 9.49
N THR A 136 12.49 18.98 9.92
CA THR A 136 12.40 18.36 11.25
C THR A 136 12.76 16.88 11.26
N ASN A 137 13.13 16.30 10.11
CA ASN A 137 13.47 14.89 9.98
C ASN A 137 14.70 14.54 10.85
N GLN A 138 14.58 13.42 11.57
CA GLN A 138 15.61 12.93 12.49
C GLN A 138 16.53 11.87 11.88
N GLU A 139 16.13 11.28 10.74
CA GLU A 139 16.87 10.20 10.06
C GLU A 139 17.99 10.71 9.17
N MET A 140 17.80 11.89 8.54
CA MET A 140 18.83 12.54 7.74
C MET A 140 20.06 12.81 8.62
N PRO A 141 21.30 12.52 8.16
CA PRO A 141 22.54 12.85 8.87
C PRO A 141 22.78 14.36 9.05
N GLN A 142 23.45 14.79 10.14
CA GLN A 142 23.60 16.22 10.51
C GLN A 142 24.57 16.95 9.62
N GLU A 143 25.55 16.21 9.12
CA GLU A 143 26.54 16.61 8.14
C GLU A 143 25.93 16.89 6.75
N TRP A 144 24.75 16.35 6.43
CA TRP A 144 24.12 16.53 5.12
C TRP A 144 23.40 17.88 5.01
N LYS A 145 23.73 18.60 3.93
CA LYS A 145 23.06 19.84 3.54
C LYS A 145 21.70 19.57 2.90
N GLY A 146 21.60 18.47 2.16
CA GLY A 146 20.38 18.02 1.50
C GLY A 146 20.56 16.64 0.90
N ALA A 147 19.48 16.11 0.32
CA ALA A 147 19.51 14.85 -0.39
C ALA A 147 18.53 14.84 -1.57
N ILE A 148 18.74 13.89 -2.48
CA ILE A 148 17.73 13.45 -3.44
C ILE A 148 17.08 12.17 -2.88
N LEU A 149 15.75 12.18 -2.80
CA LEU A 149 14.93 11.03 -2.48
C LEU A 149 14.21 10.57 -3.75
N CYS A 150 14.55 9.37 -4.22
CA CYS A 150 13.91 8.76 -5.38
C CYS A 150 12.64 8.04 -4.96
N TYR A 151 11.49 8.65 -5.22
CA TYR A 151 10.19 8.03 -4.98
C TYR A 151 9.69 7.29 -6.22
N TYR A 152 9.07 6.13 -6.01
CA TYR A 152 8.39 5.34 -7.02
C TYR A 152 6.91 5.27 -6.63
N VAL A 153 6.06 5.95 -7.40
CA VAL A 153 4.67 6.20 -7.00
C VAL A 153 3.72 5.70 -8.07
N ALA A 154 2.71 4.96 -7.62
CA ALA A 154 1.59 4.58 -8.46
C ALA A 154 0.48 5.63 -8.38
N ALA A 155 0.16 6.27 -9.49
CA ALA A 155 -0.87 7.30 -9.55
C ALA A 155 -1.48 7.41 -10.96
N PRO A 156 -2.66 8.03 -11.13
CA PRO A 156 -3.26 8.23 -12.45
C PRO A 156 -2.44 9.14 -13.37
N ASP A 157 -1.72 10.11 -12.78
CA ASP A 157 -0.90 11.09 -13.47
C ASP A 157 0.27 11.57 -12.59
N TYR A 158 1.18 12.33 -13.20
CA TYR A 158 2.41 12.80 -12.54
C TYR A 158 2.12 13.86 -11.45
N GLU A 159 1.05 14.64 -11.58
CA GLU A 159 0.67 15.69 -10.63
C GLU A 159 0.18 15.03 -9.33
N SER A 160 -0.69 14.04 -9.47
CA SER A 160 -1.16 13.18 -8.39
C SER A 160 0.00 12.43 -7.73
N ALA A 161 0.97 11.93 -8.50
CA ALA A 161 2.17 11.32 -7.95
C ALA A 161 2.96 12.31 -7.07
N LEU A 162 3.23 13.52 -7.58
CA LEU A 162 3.98 14.54 -6.84
C LEU A 162 3.27 15.00 -5.56
N LEU A 163 1.95 15.20 -5.61
CA LEU A 163 1.17 15.56 -4.42
C LEU A 163 1.35 14.52 -3.30
N ARG A 164 1.28 13.25 -3.66
CA ARG A 164 1.47 12.14 -2.72
C ARG A 164 2.88 12.07 -2.15
N VAL A 165 3.91 12.31 -2.97
CA VAL A 165 5.30 12.39 -2.48
C VAL A 165 5.45 13.54 -1.49
N VAL A 166 4.90 14.71 -1.80
CA VAL A 166 4.98 15.87 -0.92
C VAL A 166 4.30 15.61 0.44
N ASP A 167 3.17 14.90 0.44
CA ASP A 167 2.48 14.55 1.68
C ASP A 167 3.26 13.52 2.51
N ASP A 168 3.86 12.52 1.86
CA ASP A 168 4.76 11.54 2.50
C ASP A 168 5.99 12.24 3.11
N LEU A 169 6.65 13.11 2.35
CA LEU A 169 7.80 13.89 2.80
C LEU A 169 7.50 14.76 4.03
N LYS A 170 6.34 15.44 4.04
CA LYS A 170 5.90 16.23 5.19
C LYS A 170 5.69 15.35 6.42
N SER A 171 5.12 14.16 6.23
CA SER A 171 4.90 13.21 7.32
C SER A 171 6.20 12.70 7.93
N ASP A 172 7.24 12.52 7.09
CA ASP A 172 8.60 12.18 7.48
C ASP A 172 9.39 13.38 8.07
N GLY A 173 8.85 14.59 7.98
CA GLY A 173 9.49 15.81 8.48
C GLY A 173 10.56 16.41 7.57
N TYR A 174 10.71 15.94 6.33
CA TYR A 174 11.59 16.58 5.35
C TYR A 174 11.01 17.92 4.90
N LYS A 175 11.89 18.83 4.46
CA LYS A 175 11.48 20.03 3.75
C LYS A 175 11.70 19.83 2.25
N TYR A 176 10.61 19.90 1.49
CA TYR A 176 10.65 19.91 0.03
C TYR A 176 11.38 21.16 -0.47
N GLU A 177 12.33 20.99 -1.40
CA GLU A 177 12.99 22.11 -2.07
C GLU A 177 12.62 22.15 -3.56
N ASN A 178 12.79 21.04 -4.30
CA ASN A 178 12.49 20.99 -5.74
C ASN A 178 12.38 19.55 -6.26
N VAL A 179 11.89 19.39 -7.50
CA VAL A 179 12.09 18.16 -8.27
C VAL A 179 13.49 18.19 -8.87
N HIS A 180 14.27 17.12 -8.69
CA HIS A 180 15.61 17.02 -9.26
C HIS A 180 15.54 17.10 -10.80
N ASP A 181 16.37 17.97 -11.38
CA ASP A 181 16.36 18.32 -12.80
C ASP A 181 15.00 18.78 -13.37
N GLY A 182 14.04 19.11 -12.51
CA GLY A 182 12.67 19.50 -12.91
C GLY A 182 11.90 18.41 -13.64
N LYS A 183 12.26 17.12 -13.48
CA LYS A 183 11.68 16.02 -14.26
C LYS A 183 11.11 14.91 -13.40
N VAL A 184 9.91 14.49 -13.75
CA VAL A 184 9.27 13.24 -13.32
C VAL A 184 9.21 12.32 -14.52
N SER A 185 9.60 11.06 -14.34
CA SER A 185 9.59 10.07 -15.43
C SER A 185 8.49 9.05 -15.20
N GLN A 186 7.65 8.82 -16.22
CA GLN A 186 6.78 7.65 -16.23
C GLN A 186 7.62 6.42 -16.57
N LEU A 187 7.47 5.36 -15.78
CA LEU A 187 8.16 4.09 -15.94
C LEU A 187 7.22 3.00 -16.44
N ASP A 188 7.77 2.01 -17.15
CA ASP A 188 7.05 0.78 -17.48
C ASP A 188 7.27 -0.29 -16.38
N PRO A 189 6.25 -0.61 -15.56
CA PRO A 189 6.40 -1.58 -14.48
C PRO A 189 6.72 -2.99 -14.99
N ALA A 190 6.45 -3.34 -16.26
CA ALA A 190 6.71 -4.67 -16.80
C ALA A 190 8.20 -5.00 -16.92
N VAL A 191 9.05 -3.97 -17.05
CA VAL A 191 10.51 -4.11 -17.19
C VAL A 191 11.26 -3.54 -15.98
N TRP A 192 10.56 -3.39 -14.85
CA TRP A 192 11.08 -2.76 -13.63
C TRP A 192 12.45 -3.24 -13.22
N TRP A 193 12.59 -4.55 -13.06
CA TRP A 193 13.80 -5.12 -12.47
C TRP A 193 15.00 -4.98 -13.41
N GLU A 194 14.86 -5.47 -14.64
CA GLU A 194 15.96 -5.52 -15.60
C GLU A 194 16.40 -4.11 -16.03
N LYS A 195 15.45 -3.25 -16.38
CA LYS A 195 15.74 -1.93 -16.98
C LYS A 195 16.03 -0.85 -15.94
N TYR A 196 15.27 -0.79 -14.86
CA TYR A 196 15.39 0.34 -13.93
C TYR A 196 16.28 0.03 -12.73
N ILE A 197 16.22 -1.20 -12.21
CA ILE A 197 17.02 -1.57 -11.04
C ILE A 197 18.40 -2.07 -11.44
N MET A 198 18.50 -3.05 -12.33
CA MET A 198 19.81 -3.64 -12.65
C MET A 198 20.71 -2.71 -13.45
N GLU A 199 20.17 -1.86 -14.33
CA GLU A 199 20.99 -0.90 -15.09
C GLU A 199 21.50 0.28 -14.23
N LYS A 200 20.68 0.81 -13.32
CA LYS A 200 21.01 2.04 -12.57
C LYS A 200 21.46 1.78 -11.12
N TRP A 201 20.93 0.74 -10.49
CA TRP A 201 20.96 0.53 -9.04
C TRP A 201 21.41 -0.88 -8.63
N SER A 202 22.13 -1.61 -9.48
CA SER A 202 22.51 -3.02 -9.21
C SER A 202 23.17 -3.24 -7.84
N ALA A 203 24.04 -2.32 -7.42
CA ALA A 203 24.71 -2.36 -6.10
C ALA A 203 23.75 -2.19 -4.91
N TYR A 204 22.58 -1.61 -5.13
CA TYR A 204 21.55 -1.34 -4.12
C TYR A 204 20.26 -2.12 -4.38
N SER A 205 20.28 -3.10 -5.28
CA SER A 205 19.09 -3.84 -5.75
C SER A 205 18.23 -4.42 -4.62
N ASN A 206 18.84 -4.84 -3.51
CA ASN A 206 18.13 -5.37 -2.33
C ASN A 206 17.25 -4.33 -1.59
N HIS A 207 17.35 -3.04 -1.91
CA HIS A 207 16.51 -1.99 -1.34
C HIS A 207 15.25 -1.70 -2.15
N PHE A 208 15.09 -2.34 -3.31
CA PHE A 208 13.96 -2.11 -4.21
C PHE A 208 12.95 -3.25 -4.16
N PRO A 209 11.66 -2.98 -4.45
CA PRO A 209 10.67 -4.03 -4.62
C PRO A 209 11.06 -4.99 -5.74
N SER A 210 10.68 -6.26 -5.57
CA SER A 210 10.77 -7.25 -6.64
C SER A 210 9.90 -6.88 -7.84
N GLN A 211 10.08 -7.61 -8.95
CA GLN A 211 9.25 -7.45 -10.15
C GLN A 211 7.76 -7.75 -9.91
N GLU A 212 7.43 -8.65 -8.99
CA GLU A 212 6.04 -8.94 -8.61
C GLU A 212 5.49 -7.84 -7.69
N ASP A 213 6.31 -7.40 -6.72
CA ASP A 213 5.91 -6.38 -5.75
C ASP A 213 5.63 -5.03 -6.41
N ILE A 214 6.41 -4.61 -7.41
CA ILE A 214 6.13 -3.35 -8.10
C ILE A 214 4.80 -3.40 -8.86
N GLN A 215 4.40 -4.55 -9.40
CA GLN A 215 3.11 -4.70 -10.07
C GLN A 215 1.96 -4.61 -9.07
N VAL A 216 2.14 -5.16 -7.87
CA VAL A 216 1.17 -5.00 -6.77
C VAL A 216 1.12 -3.54 -6.32
N LEU A 217 2.26 -2.87 -6.20
CA LEU A 217 2.35 -1.46 -5.84
C LEU A 217 1.59 -0.60 -6.84
N VAL A 218 1.77 -0.83 -8.15
CA VAL A 218 1.02 -0.14 -9.21
C VAL A 218 -0.48 -0.39 -9.08
N ALA A 219 -0.88 -1.65 -8.97
CA ALA A 219 -2.30 -2.01 -8.87
C ALA A 219 -2.98 -1.42 -7.63
N THR A 220 -2.27 -1.36 -6.50
CA THR A 220 -2.81 -0.88 -5.22
C THR A 220 -2.67 0.63 -5.01
N GLY A 221 -2.02 1.32 -5.95
CA GLY A 221 -1.74 2.75 -5.82
C GLY A 221 -0.74 3.01 -4.70
N GLY A 222 0.28 2.19 -4.51
CA GLY A 222 1.28 2.34 -3.45
C GLY A 222 2.37 3.38 -3.75
N ILE A 223 3.26 3.55 -2.77
CA ILE A 223 4.45 4.41 -2.82
C ILE A 223 5.64 3.62 -2.28
N HIS A 224 6.78 3.74 -2.93
CA HIS A 224 8.04 3.18 -2.46
C HIS A 224 9.13 4.26 -2.48
N LYS A 225 9.81 4.41 -1.35
CA LYS A 225 10.95 5.32 -1.19
C LYS A 225 12.23 4.52 -1.44
N GLY A 226 12.95 4.85 -2.51
CA GLY A 226 14.22 4.24 -2.87
C GLY A 226 15.39 4.77 -2.03
N PRO A 227 16.63 4.39 -2.38
CA PRO A 227 17.84 4.87 -1.72
C PRO A 227 17.95 6.41 -1.72
N THR A 228 18.58 6.94 -0.68
CA THR A 228 18.80 8.38 -0.50
C THR A 228 20.19 8.78 -0.98
N LEU A 229 20.29 9.85 -1.77
CA LEU A 229 21.55 10.41 -2.24
C LEU A 229 21.83 11.75 -1.55
N GLY A 230 22.63 11.73 -0.47
CA GLY A 230 22.99 12.92 0.29
C GLY A 230 24.24 13.63 -0.20
N TRP A 231 24.37 14.91 0.13
CA TRP A 231 25.63 15.65 0.02
C TRP A 231 25.90 16.49 1.28
N GLU A 232 27.18 16.63 1.60
CA GLU A 232 27.65 17.27 2.82
C GLU A 232 27.69 18.80 2.71
N ASN A 233 27.82 19.45 3.87
CA ASN A 233 28.21 20.85 3.93
C ASN A 233 29.66 21.02 3.46
N ASP A 234 29.94 22.05 2.64
CA ASP A 234 31.28 22.34 2.09
C ASP A 234 32.37 22.59 3.18
N ALA A 235 31.99 22.66 4.46
CA ALA A 235 32.87 22.91 5.60
C ALA A 235 33.50 21.64 6.24
N ALA A 236 33.24 20.43 5.73
CA ALA A 236 33.81 19.19 6.27
C ALA A 236 35.20 18.81 5.70
N ASN A 237 35.71 19.58 4.73
CA ASN A 237 37.00 19.33 4.06
C ASN A 237 38.12 20.32 4.47
N THR A 238 38.06 20.92 5.66
CA THR A 238 39.16 21.70 6.24
C THR A 238 39.67 21.08 7.53
#